data_AF-A0A7X8X1N3-F1
#
_entry.id   AF-A0A7X8X1N3-F1
#
_cell.length_a   1.000
_cell.length_b   1.000
_cell.length_c   1.000
_cell.angle_alpha   90.00
_cell.angle_beta   90.00
_cell.angle_gamma   90.00
#
_symmetry.space_group_name_H-M   'P 1'
#
loop_
_entity.id
_entity.type
_entity.pdbx_description
1 polymer ?
#
loop_
_entity_poly.entity_id
_entity_poly.type
_entity_poly.pdbx_seq_one_letter_code
_entity_poly.pdbx_strand_id
1 'polypeptide(L)'
;MSKKYILGLDVGVTSVGWGIIDENNNIINAGVRLFEEGKTKSNIDRRNFRGGRRIKARRKNRINDMKDLLVEYKIIPKNKYVSKINPYFARKKGLTSVLDNDELASALLHLAKRRGSSLETIDDEGKVLTLLKKHEEKLKEKYVVDLQIERLKEGKVRNNENIYKTKDYLKELEKIFSNQNLPNDFKEKATSIISRRRHFSQGPGSPKSPTPYGRWRVVDKELKESIIESFSNEEKKLYGKKSFEVKYDKVRYKVHQNKTITNKKPYNLIELMRGKCSVYPDEFRAPQKAFSATLHNLLNDLNNIRITNEENRRLTKEEKLKAINVIKTEGRFKPNGVRGLLKLYGYTEDDVTGLRIDSNQKPLITEFKEYRELLLLFSKYNKELPDKLADEIAEILTKTQVIEGREEDLIKIIDNENLIKELALLKDYSGYHSFSLKAIYALNKEMIEESLNQQEILSTTMKREEKQISKLRFDDTLILSSVARRAHREAIKVVNELINEFGNFKRIVIETTRSKNED
;
A
#
# COMPACT_ATOMS: atom_id res chain seq x y z
N MET A 1 45.36 -22.74 -13.45
CA MET A 1 46.25 -21.74 -12.82
C MET A 1 45.43 -20.89 -11.87
N SER A 2 45.85 -20.77 -10.60
CA SER A 2 45.18 -19.92 -9.61
C SER A 2 45.27 -18.46 -10.04
N LYS A 3 44.12 -17.78 -10.00
CA LYS A 3 43.94 -16.41 -10.48
C LYS A 3 44.59 -15.43 -9.49
N LYS A 4 45.45 -14.53 -9.99
CA LYS A 4 46.39 -13.71 -9.19
C LYS A 4 45.98 -12.25 -8.95
N TYR A 5 44.84 -11.81 -9.48
CA TYR A 5 44.45 -10.40 -9.43
C TYR A 5 43.36 -10.10 -8.40
N ILE A 6 43.48 -8.94 -7.77
CA ILE A 6 42.50 -8.35 -6.85
C ILE A 6 41.93 -7.11 -7.53
N LEU A 7 40.60 -7.00 -7.56
CA LEU A 7 39.87 -5.84 -8.08
C LEU A 7 39.37 -4.97 -6.93
N GLY A 8 39.73 -3.69 -6.92
CA GLY A 8 39.12 -2.65 -6.10
C GLY A 8 38.08 -1.86 -6.91
N LEU A 9 36.94 -1.56 -6.31
CA LEU A 9 35.89 -0.71 -6.86
C LEU A 9 35.52 0.38 -5.88
N ASP A 10 35.48 1.62 -6.35
CA ASP A 10 34.91 2.77 -5.65
C ASP A 10 33.63 3.21 -6.37
N VAL A 11 32.47 2.87 -5.79
CA VAL A 11 31.15 3.11 -6.39
C VAL A 11 30.54 4.40 -5.83
N GLY A 12 30.68 5.48 -6.60
CA GLY A 12 30.10 6.78 -6.34
C GLY A 12 28.76 7.04 -7.07
N VAL A 13 28.21 8.24 -6.85
CA VAL A 13 26.92 8.68 -7.44
C VAL A 13 27.02 9.07 -8.93
N THR A 14 28.21 9.43 -9.39
CA THR A 14 28.52 9.89 -10.76
C THR A 14 29.76 9.22 -11.37
N SER A 15 30.42 8.35 -10.61
CA SER A 15 31.64 7.68 -11.03
C SER A 15 31.74 6.28 -10.45
N VAL A 16 32.38 5.37 -11.19
CA VAL A 16 32.89 4.10 -10.66
C VAL A 16 34.38 4.07 -10.92
N GLY A 17 35.18 4.26 -9.87
CA GLY A 17 36.62 4.02 -9.89
C GLY A 17 36.90 2.53 -9.82
N TRP A 18 37.91 2.06 -10.55
CA TRP A 18 38.35 0.67 -10.48
C TRP A 18 39.88 0.58 -10.56
N GLY A 19 40.44 -0.41 -9.89
CA GLY A 19 41.87 -0.69 -9.90
C GLY A 19 42.14 -2.18 -9.74
N ILE A 20 43.11 -2.69 -10.52
CA ILE A 20 43.52 -4.09 -10.50
C ILE A 20 44.96 -4.14 -9.99
N ILE A 21 45.19 -4.97 -8.97
CA ILE A 21 46.53 -5.25 -8.45
C ILE A 21 46.84 -6.74 -8.51
N ASP A 22 48.13 -7.08 -8.59
CA ASP A 22 48.62 -8.44 -8.38
C ASP A 22 48.82 -8.78 -6.90
N GLU A 23 49.26 -10.01 -6.60
CA GLU A 23 49.53 -10.47 -5.23
C GLU A 23 50.71 -9.75 -4.54
N ASN A 24 51.54 -9.03 -5.31
CA ASN A 24 52.66 -8.24 -4.82
C ASN A 24 52.30 -6.75 -4.65
N ASN A 25 51.02 -6.40 -4.80
CA ASN A 25 50.49 -5.03 -4.77
C ASN A 25 50.97 -4.13 -5.92
N ASN A 26 51.44 -4.69 -7.03
CA ASN A 26 51.72 -3.90 -8.23
C ASN A 26 50.41 -3.54 -8.94
N ILE A 27 50.30 -2.30 -9.40
CA ILE A 27 49.15 -1.83 -10.18
C ILE A 27 49.25 -2.41 -11.60
N ILE A 28 48.26 -3.20 -11.97
CA ILE A 28 48.13 -3.79 -13.31
C ILE A 28 47.39 -2.82 -14.23
N ASN A 29 46.27 -2.29 -13.76
CA ASN A 29 45.48 -1.32 -14.50
C ASN A 29 44.54 -0.55 -13.56
N ALA A 30 44.12 0.64 -13.95
CA ALA A 30 43.17 1.45 -13.21
C ALA A 30 42.40 2.38 -14.14
N GLY A 31 41.19 2.75 -13.73
CA GLY A 31 40.38 3.68 -14.51
C GLY A 31 39.18 4.19 -13.74
N VAL A 32 38.47 5.12 -14.37
CA VAL A 32 37.24 5.70 -13.83
C VAL A 32 36.17 5.73 -14.91
N ARG A 33 35.00 5.16 -14.60
CA ARG A 33 33.81 5.25 -15.42
C ARG A 33 32.94 6.39 -14.93
N LEU A 34 32.84 7.47 -15.71
CA LEU A 34 31.97 8.61 -15.42
C LEU A 34 30.57 8.44 -16.02
N PHE A 35 29.54 8.92 -15.31
CA PHE A 35 28.15 8.96 -15.76
C PHE A 35 27.37 10.06 -15.04
N GLU A 36 26.30 10.55 -15.68
CA GLU A 36 25.39 11.49 -15.00
C GLU A 36 24.71 10.84 -13.79
N GLU A 37 24.47 11.62 -12.73
CA GLU A 37 23.72 11.17 -11.57
C GLU A 37 22.32 10.65 -11.95
N GLY A 38 21.77 9.70 -11.19
CA GLY A 38 20.40 9.26 -11.37
C GLY A 38 19.39 10.37 -11.04
N LYS A 39 18.58 10.82 -12.01
CA LYS A 39 17.66 11.96 -11.81
C LYS A 39 16.45 11.59 -10.90
N THR A 40 16.58 11.78 -9.59
CA THR A 40 15.47 11.58 -8.63
C THR A 40 14.42 12.69 -8.74
N LYS A 41 14.85 13.96 -8.89
CA LYS A 41 13.98 15.15 -8.94
C LYS A 41 13.02 15.13 -10.15
N SER A 42 13.49 14.72 -11.32
CA SER A 42 12.66 14.66 -12.54
C SER A 42 11.49 13.66 -12.44
N ASN A 43 11.65 12.58 -11.68
CA ASN A 43 10.60 11.59 -11.49
C ASN A 43 9.49 12.09 -10.56
N ILE A 44 9.86 12.84 -9.51
CA ILE A 44 8.91 13.50 -8.60
C ILE A 44 8.10 14.54 -9.37
N ASP A 45 8.76 15.41 -10.14
CA ASP A 45 8.08 16.43 -10.95
C ASP A 45 7.13 15.81 -11.98
N ARG A 46 7.60 14.78 -12.71
CA ARG A 46 6.75 14.04 -13.66
C ARG A 46 5.52 13.44 -12.98
N ARG A 47 5.66 12.93 -11.75
CA ARG A 47 4.56 12.39 -10.94
C ARG A 47 3.59 13.50 -10.53
N ASN A 48 4.09 14.64 -10.04
CA ASN A 48 3.30 15.80 -9.62
C ASN A 48 2.51 16.39 -10.79
N PHE A 49 3.14 16.62 -11.94
CA PHE A 49 2.44 17.09 -13.13
C PHE A 49 1.37 16.11 -13.62
N ARG A 50 1.65 14.80 -13.58
CA ARG A 50 0.67 13.76 -13.92
C ARG A 50 -0.51 13.77 -12.95
N GLY A 51 -0.27 13.90 -11.66
CA GLY A 51 -1.30 14.05 -10.62
C GLY A 51 -2.17 15.29 -10.88
N GLY A 52 -1.54 16.45 -11.09
CA GLY A 52 -2.21 17.71 -11.41
C GLY A 52 -3.10 17.63 -12.65
N ARG A 53 -2.61 17.04 -13.74
CA ARG A 53 -3.43 16.81 -14.96
C ARG A 53 -4.65 15.95 -14.67
N ARG A 54 -4.51 14.87 -13.90
CA ARG A 54 -5.64 13.99 -13.51
C ARG A 54 -6.67 14.73 -12.65
N ILE A 55 -6.23 15.55 -11.70
CA ILE A 55 -7.12 16.36 -10.85
C ILE A 55 -7.92 17.34 -11.72
N LYS A 56 -7.26 18.07 -12.63
CA LYS A 56 -7.90 19.01 -13.56
C LYS A 56 -8.91 18.30 -14.47
N ALA A 57 -8.53 17.17 -15.08
CA ALA A 57 -9.41 16.39 -15.94
C ALA A 57 -10.65 15.85 -15.20
N ARG A 58 -10.48 15.26 -14.02
CA ARG A 58 -11.60 14.74 -13.21
C ARG A 58 -12.53 15.84 -12.72
N ARG A 59 -12.00 17.03 -12.40
CA ARG A 59 -12.81 18.20 -12.05
C ARG A 59 -13.64 18.65 -13.26
N LYS A 60 -13.03 18.72 -14.45
CA LYS A 60 -13.74 19.06 -15.70
C LYS A 60 -14.87 18.06 -15.96
N ASN A 61 -14.58 16.76 -15.92
CA ASN A 61 -15.58 15.72 -16.13
C ASN A 61 -16.72 15.82 -15.10
N ARG A 62 -16.42 16.03 -13.82
CA ARG A 62 -17.47 16.21 -12.81
C ARG A 62 -18.38 17.41 -13.05
N ILE A 63 -17.82 18.52 -13.52
CA ILE A 63 -18.63 19.68 -13.91
C ILE A 63 -19.49 19.34 -15.13
N ASN A 64 -18.93 18.66 -16.13
CA ASN A 64 -19.69 18.25 -17.31
C ASN A 64 -20.83 17.30 -16.95
N ASP A 65 -20.57 16.26 -16.16
CA ASP A 65 -21.61 15.33 -15.72
C ASP A 65 -22.72 16.04 -14.93
N MET A 66 -22.38 17.06 -14.12
CA MET A 66 -23.39 17.91 -13.46
C MET A 66 -24.18 18.74 -14.47
N LYS A 67 -23.54 19.27 -15.52
CA LYS A 67 -24.25 19.98 -16.59
C LYS A 67 -25.19 19.05 -17.36
N ASP A 68 -24.73 17.85 -17.69
CA ASP A 68 -25.52 16.86 -18.41
C ASP A 68 -26.76 16.47 -17.57
N LEU A 69 -26.60 16.29 -16.26
CA LEU A 69 -27.72 16.07 -15.33
C LEU A 69 -28.69 17.26 -15.30
N LEU A 70 -28.19 18.50 -15.24
CA LEU A 70 -29.05 19.68 -15.26
C LEU A 70 -29.83 19.82 -16.58
N VAL A 71 -29.24 19.40 -17.71
CA VAL A 71 -29.91 19.37 -19.02
C VAL A 71 -30.97 18.27 -19.09
N GLU A 72 -30.66 17.06 -18.58
CA GLU A 72 -31.58 15.92 -18.51
C GLU A 72 -32.89 16.29 -17.80
N TYR A 73 -32.79 17.04 -16.70
CA TYR A 73 -33.95 17.50 -15.91
C TYR A 73 -34.49 18.88 -16.35
N LYS A 74 -34.05 19.38 -17.52
CA LYS A 74 -34.52 20.64 -18.12
C LYS A 74 -34.33 21.87 -17.21
N ILE A 75 -33.38 21.84 -16.28
CA ILE A 75 -33.03 22.99 -15.42
C ILE A 75 -32.23 24.01 -16.24
N ILE A 76 -31.31 23.55 -17.11
CA ILE A 76 -30.57 24.41 -18.03
C ILE A 76 -30.74 23.96 -19.48
N PRO A 77 -30.60 24.88 -20.45
CA PRO A 77 -30.56 24.53 -21.87
C PRO A 77 -29.31 23.70 -22.24
N LYS A 78 -29.43 22.89 -23.30
CA LYS A 78 -28.35 22.04 -23.84
C LYS A 78 -27.14 22.82 -24.42
N ASN A 79 -27.28 24.12 -24.65
CA ASN A 79 -26.22 24.97 -25.18
C ASN A 79 -25.13 25.26 -24.13
N LYS A 80 -24.12 26.07 -24.48
CA LYS A 80 -23.07 26.47 -23.53
C LYS A 80 -23.64 27.35 -22.42
N TYR A 81 -24.21 26.73 -21.39
CA TYR A 81 -24.69 27.42 -20.21
C TYR A 81 -23.54 28.03 -19.41
N VAL A 82 -23.62 29.35 -19.18
CA VAL A 82 -22.75 30.14 -18.32
C VAL A 82 -23.64 31.00 -17.43
N SER A 83 -23.75 30.63 -16.17
CA SER A 83 -24.45 31.49 -15.20
C SER A 83 -23.64 32.75 -14.89
N LYS A 84 -24.33 33.88 -14.82
CA LYS A 84 -23.82 35.17 -14.33
C LYS A 84 -24.09 35.38 -12.83
N ILE A 85 -24.82 34.46 -12.19
CA ILE A 85 -25.20 34.58 -10.77
C ILE A 85 -23.99 34.28 -9.89
N ASN A 86 -23.86 35.06 -8.81
CA ASN A 86 -22.85 34.78 -7.79
C ASN A 86 -23.22 33.49 -7.02
N PRO A 87 -22.41 32.43 -7.15
CA PRO A 87 -22.77 31.12 -6.57
C PRO A 87 -22.70 31.08 -5.04
N TYR A 88 -22.07 32.04 -4.38
CA TYR A 88 -22.09 32.13 -2.92
C TYR A 88 -23.47 32.56 -2.44
N PHE A 89 -24.05 33.60 -3.05
CA PHE A 89 -25.38 34.08 -2.69
C PHE A 89 -26.49 33.10 -3.10
N ALA A 90 -26.38 32.46 -4.28
CA ALA A 90 -27.33 31.41 -4.68
C ALA A 90 -27.35 30.24 -3.68
N ARG A 91 -26.17 29.76 -3.23
CA ARG A 91 -26.10 28.71 -2.21
C ARG A 91 -26.69 29.17 -0.87
N LYS A 92 -26.43 30.41 -0.44
CA LYS A 92 -26.98 30.96 0.80
C LYS A 92 -28.51 31.08 0.76
N LYS A 93 -29.06 31.58 -0.35
CA LYS A 93 -30.52 31.65 -0.57
C LYS A 93 -31.15 30.25 -0.53
N GLY A 94 -30.50 29.25 -1.14
CA GLY A 94 -30.98 27.87 -1.16
C GLY A 94 -31.11 27.23 0.22
N LEU A 95 -30.43 27.74 1.25
CA LEU A 95 -30.55 27.24 2.62
C LEU A 95 -31.87 27.61 3.30
N THR A 96 -32.60 28.61 2.79
CA THR A 96 -33.84 29.10 3.39
C THR A 96 -35.01 29.20 2.41
N SER A 97 -34.74 29.17 1.10
CA SER A 97 -35.74 29.50 0.08
C SER A 97 -35.57 28.64 -1.18
N VAL A 98 -36.64 28.57 -1.98
CA VAL A 98 -36.60 27.96 -3.31
C VAL A 98 -35.71 28.79 -4.24
N LEU A 99 -34.90 28.12 -5.04
CA LEU A 99 -34.04 28.71 -6.05
C LEU A 99 -34.71 28.63 -7.42
N ASP A 100 -34.51 29.65 -8.24
CA ASP A 100 -34.81 29.52 -9.67
C ASP A 100 -33.79 28.58 -10.36
N ASN A 101 -34.07 28.23 -11.61
CA ASN A 101 -33.23 27.31 -12.37
C ASN A 101 -31.79 27.80 -12.52
N ASP A 102 -31.57 29.11 -12.71
CA ASP A 102 -30.24 29.66 -12.88
C ASP A 102 -29.47 29.69 -11.57
N GLU A 103 -30.13 30.05 -10.47
CA GLU A 103 -29.56 30.03 -9.12
C GLU A 103 -29.18 28.61 -8.71
N LEU A 104 -30.08 27.63 -8.94
CA LEU A 104 -29.86 26.22 -8.64
C LEU A 104 -28.68 25.68 -9.44
N ALA A 105 -28.65 25.92 -10.75
CA ALA A 105 -27.54 25.52 -11.61
C ALA A 105 -26.22 26.13 -11.15
N SER A 106 -26.22 27.40 -10.76
CA SER A 106 -25.05 28.12 -10.25
C SER A 106 -24.51 27.49 -8.97
N ALA A 107 -25.39 27.20 -8.02
CA ALA A 107 -25.07 26.57 -6.75
C ALA A 107 -24.45 25.18 -6.96
N LEU A 108 -25.10 24.32 -7.75
CA LEU A 108 -24.68 22.93 -7.97
C LEU A 108 -23.37 22.84 -8.77
N LEU A 109 -23.20 23.66 -9.81
CA LEU A 109 -21.95 23.70 -10.58
C LEU A 109 -20.78 24.21 -9.73
N HIS A 110 -21.03 25.16 -8.82
CA HIS A 110 -20.01 25.62 -7.89
C HIS A 110 -19.59 24.53 -6.89
N LEU A 111 -20.54 23.82 -6.29
CA LEU A 111 -20.28 22.68 -5.40
C LEU A 111 -19.54 21.56 -6.14
N ALA A 112 -19.97 21.22 -7.36
CA ALA A 112 -19.26 20.25 -8.21
C ALA A 112 -17.82 20.70 -8.51
N LYS A 113 -17.57 21.99 -8.74
CA LYS A 113 -16.22 22.51 -8.96
C LYS A 113 -15.35 22.41 -7.69
N ARG A 114 -15.92 22.70 -6.51
CA ARG A 114 -15.21 22.89 -5.23
C ARG A 114 -15.84 22.09 -4.07
N ARG A 115 -15.67 20.78 -4.12
CA ARG A 115 -16.24 19.80 -3.18
C ARG A 115 -15.42 19.50 -1.91
N GLY A 116 -14.56 20.42 -1.48
CA GLY A 116 -13.71 20.23 -0.29
C GLY A 116 -12.64 19.12 -0.38
N SER A 117 -12.06 18.79 0.77
CA SER A 117 -11.06 17.74 0.96
C SER A 117 -11.67 16.48 1.60
N SER A 118 -11.01 15.34 1.44
CA SER A 118 -11.36 14.08 2.13
C SER A 118 -10.19 13.58 2.96
N LEU A 119 -9.33 14.50 3.43
CA LEU A 119 -8.19 14.17 4.28
C LEU A 119 -8.72 13.47 5.54
N GLU A 120 -8.55 12.16 5.57
CA GLU A 120 -8.60 11.32 6.77
C GLU A 120 -7.19 10.83 7.14
N THR A 121 -6.25 10.82 6.18
CA THR A 121 -4.83 10.51 6.41
C THR A 121 -3.98 11.77 6.36
N ILE A 122 -3.19 11.91 7.43
CA ILE A 122 -2.25 12.98 7.73
C ILE A 122 -1.00 12.75 6.89
N ASP A 123 -0.54 13.80 6.22
CA ASP A 123 0.85 13.94 5.75
C ASP A 123 1.17 15.45 5.57
N ASP A 124 0.69 16.26 6.52
CA ASP A 124 1.10 17.65 6.75
C ASP A 124 0.60 18.02 8.16
N GLU A 125 1.26 17.47 9.18
CA GLU A 125 1.03 17.80 10.58
C GLU A 125 1.29 19.29 10.80
N GLY A 126 0.23 20.02 11.18
CA GLY A 126 0.33 21.42 11.59
C GLY A 126 -0.86 22.26 11.14
N LYS A 127 -0.83 22.79 9.93
CA LYS A 127 -1.67 23.95 9.55
C LYS A 127 -3.04 23.59 8.95
N VAL A 128 -3.14 22.58 8.09
CA VAL A 128 -4.42 22.22 7.45
C VAL A 128 -5.34 21.50 8.44
N LEU A 129 -4.79 20.61 9.27
CA LEU A 129 -5.58 19.88 10.27
C LEU A 129 -6.16 20.81 11.34
N THR A 130 -5.34 21.73 11.86
CA THR A 130 -5.80 22.76 12.82
C THR A 130 -6.85 23.68 12.20
N LEU A 131 -6.66 24.09 10.95
CA LEU A 131 -7.66 24.85 10.19
C LEU A 131 -8.99 24.08 10.06
N LEU A 132 -8.92 22.80 9.68
CA LEU A 132 -10.11 21.95 9.56
C LEU A 132 -10.84 21.77 10.91
N LYS A 133 -10.10 21.59 12.01
CA LYS A 133 -10.69 21.55 13.37
C LYS A 133 -11.37 22.88 13.73
N LYS A 134 -10.71 24.01 13.45
CA LYS A 134 -11.28 25.35 13.68
C LYS A 134 -12.56 25.58 12.86
N HIS A 135 -12.60 25.11 11.62
CA HIS A 135 -13.81 25.18 10.81
C HIS A 135 -14.90 24.26 11.32
N GLU A 136 -14.56 23.05 11.78
CA GLU A 136 -15.53 22.08 12.31
C GLU A 136 -16.33 22.65 13.48
N GLU A 137 -15.69 23.39 14.39
CA GLU A 137 -16.38 24.13 15.47
C GLU A 137 -17.35 25.18 14.93
N LYS A 138 -16.89 26.03 13.99
CA LYS A 138 -17.76 27.06 13.39
C LYS A 138 -18.92 26.48 12.57
N LEU A 139 -18.74 25.29 11.99
CA LEU A 139 -19.72 24.61 11.13
C LEU A 139 -20.78 23.81 11.92
N LYS A 140 -20.71 23.82 13.26
CA LYS A 140 -21.80 23.34 14.11
C LYS A 140 -23.06 24.17 13.89
N GLU A 141 -22.90 25.49 13.87
CA GLU A 141 -23.98 26.48 13.76
C GLU A 141 -24.12 27.08 12.35
N LYS A 142 -23.11 26.92 11.50
CA LYS A 142 -23.06 27.52 10.15
C LYS A 142 -22.84 26.48 9.06
N TYR A 143 -23.18 26.84 7.82
CA TYR A 143 -22.82 26.09 6.62
C TYR A 143 -21.54 26.64 5.98
N VAL A 144 -20.94 25.88 5.06
CA VAL A 144 -19.67 26.27 4.40
C VAL A 144 -19.83 27.60 3.66
N VAL A 145 -20.97 27.82 3.01
CA VAL A 145 -21.29 29.06 2.32
C VAL A 145 -21.34 30.28 3.24
N ASP A 146 -21.78 30.13 4.50
CA ASP A 146 -21.83 31.24 5.46
C ASP A 146 -20.44 31.79 5.74
N LEU A 147 -19.51 30.89 6.07
CA LEU A 147 -18.11 31.23 6.30
C LEU A 147 -17.44 31.78 5.04
N GLN A 148 -17.83 31.30 3.86
CA GLN A 148 -17.33 31.82 2.59
C GLN A 148 -17.88 33.20 2.25
N ILE A 149 -19.11 33.53 2.65
CA ILE A 149 -19.69 34.86 2.49
C ILE A 149 -19.05 35.86 3.45
N GLU A 150 -18.80 35.47 4.70
CA GLU A 150 -18.05 36.30 5.66
C GLU A 150 -16.70 36.73 5.08
N ARG A 151 -15.95 35.76 4.54
CA ARG A 151 -14.67 36.02 3.85
C ARG A 151 -14.81 36.80 2.55
N LEU A 152 -15.96 36.71 1.89
CA LEU A 152 -16.23 37.49 0.68
C LEU A 152 -16.37 38.97 1.03
N LYS A 153 -16.99 39.29 2.18
CA LYS A 153 -17.08 40.66 2.70
C LYS A 153 -15.71 41.22 3.09
N GLU A 154 -14.79 40.36 3.54
CA GLU A 154 -13.37 40.68 3.80
C GLU A 154 -12.52 40.78 2.52
N GLY A 155 -13.12 40.54 1.34
CA GLY A 155 -12.49 40.74 0.03
C GLY A 155 -11.71 39.54 -0.54
N LYS A 156 -11.49 38.45 0.21
CA LYS A 156 -10.73 37.28 -0.27
C LYS A 156 -11.31 35.94 0.20
N VAL A 157 -11.97 35.22 -0.72
CA VAL A 157 -12.45 33.84 -0.48
C VAL A 157 -11.43 32.79 -0.95
N ARG A 158 -10.47 33.13 -1.82
CA ARG A 158 -9.62 32.17 -2.53
C ARG A 158 -8.19 32.14 -1.99
N ASN A 159 -8.02 31.52 -0.84
CA ASN A 159 -6.72 31.34 -0.19
C ASN A 159 -6.59 29.92 0.41
N ASN A 160 -5.48 29.68 1.12
CA ASN A 160 -5.20 28.42 1.81
C ASN A 160 -6.12 28.19 3.02
N GLU A 161 -6.91 29.18 3.42
CA GLU A 161 -7.90 29.04 4.49
C GLU A 161 -9.25 28.52 3.96
N ASN A 162 -9.52 28.54 2.66
CA ASN A 162 -10.77 28.06 2.09
C ASN A 162 -10.77 26.54 1.84
N ILE A 163 -10.49 25.79 2.90
CA ILE A 163 -10.42 24.33 2.91
C ILE A 163 -11.43 23.82 3.93
N TYR A 164 -12.36 22.99 3.46
CA TYR A 164 -13.41 22.36 4.26
C TYR A 164 -13.49 20.87 3.92
N LYS A 165 -14.08 20.05 4.80
CA LYS A 165 -14.27 18.63 4.53
C LYS A 165 -15.40 18.45 3.52
N THR A 166 -15.36 17.35 2.78
CA THR A 166 -16.41 17.03 1.79
C THR A 166 -17.76 16.85 2.49
N LYS A 167 -17.76 16.22 3.69
CA LYS A 167 -18.96 16.05 4.51
C LYS A 167 -19.67 17.38 4.80
N ASP A 168 -18.91 18.46 5.01
CA ASP A 168 -19.48 19.78 5.33
C ASP A 168 -20.19 20.39 4.12
N TYR A 169 -19.62 20.22 2.92
CA TYR A 169 -20.29 20.59 1.66
C TYR A 169 -21.51 19.73 1.37
N LEU A 170 -21.51 18.45 1.76
CA LEU A 170 -22.67 17.58 1.60
C LEU A 170 -23.79 17.94 2.58
N LYS A 171 -23.46 18.29 3.83
CA LYS A 171 -24.42 18.84 4.81
C LYS A 171 -25.09 20.12 4.28
N GLU A 172 -24.32 21.02 3.66
CA GLU A 172 -24.87 22.21 2.98
C GLU A 172 -25.78 21.82 1.80
N LEU A 173 -25.34 20.89 0.95
CA LEU A 173 -26.10 20.46 -0.22
C LEU A 173 -27.43 19.81 0.17
N GLU A 174 -27.42 18.96 1.19
CA GLU A 174 -28.62 18.31 1.73
C GLU A 174 -29.63 19.35 2.22
N LYS A 175 -29.16 20.38 2.94
CA LYS A 175 -30.04 21.49 3.37
C LYS A 175 -30.59 22.29 2.19
N ILE A 176 -29.78 22.54 1.16
CA ILE A 176 -30.29 23.19 -0.06
C ILE A 176 -31.41 22.34 -0.67
N PHE A 177 -31.18 21.04 -0.84
CA PHE A 177 -32.15 20.11 -1.42
C PHE A 177 -33.41 19.93 -0.58
N SER A 178 -33.36 20.08 0.75
CA SER A 178 -34.57 20.01 1.59
C SER A 178 -35.56 21.13 1.26
N ASN A 179 -35.07 22.27 0.75
CA ASN A 179 -35.91 23.42 0.39
C ASN A 179 -36.23 23.48 -1.11
N GLN A 180 -35.78 22.50 -1.91
CA GLN A 180 -36.09 22.44 -3.34
C GLN A 180 -37.10 21.34 -3.64
N ASN A 181 -38.09 21.66 -4.47
CA ASN A 181 -39.01 20.69 -5.03
C ASN A 181 -38.36 19.97 -6.24
N LEU A 182 -37.48 19.02 -5.96
CA LEU A 182 -36.74 18.24 -6.96
C LEU A 182 -36.94 16.74 -6.74
N PRO A 183 -36.96 15.92 -7.81
CA PRO A 183 -37.04 14.45 -7.69
C PRO A 183 -35.89 13.87 -6.87
N ASN A 184 -36.16 12.82 -6.08
CA ASN A 184 -35.14 12.16 -5.25
C ASN A 184 -33.99 11.59 -6.09
N ASP A 185 -34.30 10.99 -7.24
CA ASP A 185 -33.29 10.48 -8.19
C ASP A 185 -32.32 11.59 -8.65
N PHE A 186 -32.82 12.82 -8.88
CA PHE A 186 -31.94 13.97 -9.18
C PHE A 186 -31.02 14.30 -7.99
N LYS A 187 -31.58 14.37 -6.78
CA LYS A 187 -30.83 14.69 -5.55
C LYS A 187 -29.72 13.65 -5.31
N GLU A 188 -30.01 12.37 -5.50
CA GLU A 188 -29.05 11.27 -5.37
C GLU A 188 -27.95 11.34 -6.44
N LYS A 189 -28.32 11.47 -7.72
CA LYS A 189 -27.36 11.63 -8.83
C LYS A 189 -26.45 12.84 -8.62
N ALA A 190 -27.01 13.99 -8.25
CA ALA A 190 -26.25 15.22 -8.01
C ALA A 190 -25.28 15.07 -6.82
N THR A 191 -25.75 14.50 -5.71
CA THR A 191 -24.94 14.20 -4.51
C THR A 191 -23.80 13.26 -4.87
N SER A 192 -24.08 12.18 -5.60
CA SER A 192 -23.08 11.23 -6.10
C SER A 192 -22.03 11.92 -6.97
N ILE A 193 -22.43 12.77 -7.92
CA ILE A 193 -21.49 13.52 -8.77
C ILE A 193 -20.56 14.39 -7.90
N ILE A 194 -21.11 15.13 -6.93
CA ILE A 194 -20.34 16.02 -6.04
C ILE A 194 -19.39 15.21 -5.17
N SER A 195 -19.84 14.15 -4.51
CA SER A 195 -19.01 13.33 -3.60
C SER A 195 -17.97 12.46 -4.33
N ARG A 196 -18.23 12.06 -5.60
CA ARG A 196 -17.49 11.04 -6.38
C ARG A 196 -15.97 11.13 -6.33
N ARG A 197 -15.31 10.28 -5.54
CA ARG A 197 -13.86 10.15 -5.51
C ARG A 197 -13.46 8.75 -5.93
N ARG A 198 -12.19 8.58 -6.29
CA ARG A 198 -11.60 7.26 -6.47
C ARG A 198 -10.79 6.97 -5.24
N HIS A 199 -11.05 5.83 -4.63
CA HIS A 199 -10.22 5.33 -3.55
C HIS A 199 -8.80 5.09 -4.08
N PHE A 200 -7.76 5.24 -3.25
CA PHE A 200 -6.38 5.10 -3.70
C PHE A 200 -6.11 3.70 -4.28
N SER A 201 -6.71 2.67 -3.69
CA SER A 201 -6.62 1.27 -4.17
C SER A 201 -7.27 1.05 -5.54
N GLN A 202 -8.18 1.93 -5.98
CA GLN A 202 -8.81 1.84 -7.30
C GLN A 202 -7.90 2.39 -8.41
N GLY A 203 -7.06 3.38 -8.10
CA GLY A 203 -6.20 4.03 -9.08
C GLY A 203 -6.97 4.71 -10.25
N PRO A 204 -6.25 5.10 -11.32
CA PRO A 204 -6.85 5.61 -12.55
C PRO A 204 -7.41 4.49 -13.44
N GLY A 205 -8.20 4.87 -14.45
CA GLY A 205 -8.68 3.95 -15.48
C GLY A 205 -10.05 3.33 -15.23
N SER A 206 -10.57 2.66 -16.25
CA SER A 206 -11.82 1.91 -16.23
C SER A 206 -11.74 0.78 -17.25
N PRO A 207 -12.69 -0.17 -17.29
CA PRO A 207 -12.74 -1.18 -18.34
C PRO A 207 -12.80 -0.58 -19.75
N LYS A 208 -13.42 0.60 -19.90
CA LYS A 208 -13.53 1.35 -21.17
C LYS A 208 -12.30 2.20 -21.48
N SER A 209 -11.46 2.47 -20.49
CA SER A 209 -10.27 3.32 -20.62
C SER A 209 -9.14 2.75 -19.76
N PRO A 210 -8.55 1.62 -20.18
CA PRO A 210 -7.46 0.99 -19.46
C PRO A 210 -6.23 1.90 -19.43
N THR A 211 -5.40 1.74 -18.41
CA THR A 211 -4.15 2.49 -18.21
C THR A 211 -3.16 1.62 -17.47
N PRO A 212 -1.87 1.64 -17.85
CA PRO A 212 -0.83 0.86 -17.15
C PRO A 212 -0.69 1.24 -15.66
N TYR A 213 -1.09 2.47 -15.29
CA TYR A 213 -1.07 2.95 -13.91
C TYR A 213 -2.25 2.50 -13.05
N GLY A 214 -3.20 1.75 -13.59
CA GLY A 214 -4.48 1.43 -12.94
C GLY A 214 -4.74 -0.07 -12.79
N ARG A 215 -5.95 -0.39 -12.33
CA ARG A 215 -6.46 -1.76 -12.17
C ARG A 215 -6.83 -2.44 -13.50
N TRP A 216 -7.07 -1.64 -14.54
CA TRP A 216 -7.43 -2.08 -15.88
C TRP A 216 -6.25 -1.78 -16.80
N ARG A 217 -5.60 -2.80 -17.33
CA ARG A 217 -4.38 -2.71 -18.12
C ARG A 217 -4.57 -3.41 -19.46
N VAL A 218 -3.95 -2.83 -20.48
CA VAL A 218 -3.72 -3.53 -21.74
C VAL A 218 -2.52 -4.45 -21.49
N VAL A 219 -2.62 -5.70 -21.93
CA VAL A 219 -1.49 -6.64 -21.85
C VAL A 219 -0.35 -6.16 -22.75
N ASP A 220 0.88 -6.46 -22.37
CA ASP A 220 2.05 -6.18 -23.21
C ASP A 220 2.07 -7.07 -24.46
N LYS A 221 3.05 -6.80 -25.33
CA LYS A 221 3.15 -7.45 -26.64
C LYS A 221 3.44 -8.95 -26.51
N GLU A 222 4.37 -9.32 -25.63
CA GLU A 222 4.79 -10.71 -25.41
C GLU A 222 3.62 -11.56 -24.91
N LEU A 223 2.94 -11.12 -23.85
CA LEU A 223 1.78 -11.82 -23.30
C LEU A 223 0.61 -11.85 -24.31
N LYS A 224 0.43 -10.79 -25.10
CA LYS A 224 -0.58 -10.78 -26.16
C LYS A 224 -0.35 -11.90 -27.17
N GLU A 225 0.90 -12.09 -27.60
CA GLU A 225 1.28 -13.12 -28.57
C GLU A 225 1.02 -14.51 -28.00
N SER A 226 1.46 -14.79 -26.76
CA SER A 226 1.21 -16.08 -26.10
C SER A 226 -0.29 -16.37 -25.91
N ILE A 227 -1.10 -15.35 -25.58
CA ILE A 227 -2.55 -15.52 -25.49
C ILE A 227 -3.15 -15.86 -26.86
N ILE A 228 -2.73 -15.17 -27.93
CA ILE A 228 -3.24 -15.42 -29.28
C ILE A 228 -2.88 -16.82 -29.78
N GLU A 229 -1.66 -17.28 -29.48
CA GLU A 229 -1.22 -18.64 -29.80
C GLU A 229 -2.09 -19.70 -29.11
N SER A 230 -2.56 -19.41 -27.90
CA SER A 230 -3.46 -20.30 -27.13
C SER A 230 -4.91 -20.33 -27.61
N PHE A 231 -5.30 -19.49 -28.59
CA PHE A 231 -6.68 -19.44 -29.07
C PHE A 231 -7.13 -20.76 -29.71
N SER A 232 -8.34 -21.19 -29.36
CA SER A 232 -9.09 -22.21 -30.08
C SER A 232 -9.45 -21.75 -31.50
N ASN A 233 -9.84 -22.70 -32.35
CA ASN A 233 -10.23 -22.41 -33.74
C ASN A 233 -11.42 -21.42 -33.82
N GLU A 234 -12.34 -21.45 -32.86
CA GLU A 234 -13.47 -20.51 -32.79
C GLU A 234 -13.01 -19.11 -32.38
N GLU A 235 -12.15 -19.00 -31.38
CA GLU A 235 -11.58 -17.72 -30.92
C GLU A 235 -10.77 -17.03 -32.02
N LYS A 236 -10.00 -17.80 -32.81
CA LYS A 236 -9.29 -17.28 -34.00
C LYS A 236 -10.26 -16.69 -35.03
N LYS A 237 -11.44 -17.31 -35.24
CA LYS A 237 -12.48 -16.78 -36.14
C LYS A 237 -13.10 -15.47 -35.62
N LEU A 238 -13.22 -15.32 -34.30
CA LEU A 238 -13.78 -14.13 -33.65
C LEU A 238 -12.79 -12.96 -33.57
N TYR A 239 -11.49 -13.24 -33.56
CA TYR A 239 -10.43 -12.24 -33.41
C TYR A 239 -10.50 -11.13 -34.47
N GLY A 240 -10.64 -9.89 -34.00
CA GLY A 240 -10.80 -8.71 -34.86
C GLY A 240 -12.23 -8.47 -35.36
N LYS A 241 -13.16 -9.41 -35.16
CA LYS A 241 -14.58 -9.29 -35.59
C LYS A 241 -15.51 -8.94 -34.44
N LYS A 242 -15.35 -9.60 -33.29
CA LYS A 242 -16.18 -9.40 -32.10
C LYS A 242 -15.33 -9.44 -30.84
N SER A 243 -15.82 -8.81 -29.76
CA SER A 243 -15.19 -8.96 -28.44
C SER A 243 -15.58 -10.29 -27.82
N PHE A 244 -14.62 -11.00 -27.23
CA PHE A 244 -14.82 -12.27 -26.53
C PHE A 244 -13.89 -12.39 -25.32
N GLU A 245 -14.07 -13.46 -24.53
CA GLU A 245 -13.27 -13.76 -23.36
C GLU A 245 -12.44 -15.00 -23.58
N VAL A 246 -11.20 -14.99 -23.07
CA VAL A 246 -10.26 -16.10 -23.17
C VAL A 246 -9.63 -16.34 -21.79
N LYS A 247 -9.28 -17.59 -21.49
CA LYS A 247 -8.56 -17.96 -20.28
C LYS A 247 -7.15 -18.40 -20.67
N TYR A 248 -6.14 -17.76 -20.10
CA TYR A 248 -4.72 -18.09 -20.29
C TYR A 248 -4.03 -18.10 -18.92
N ASP A 249 -3.28 -19.17 -18.64
CA ASP A 249 -2.60 -19.40 -17.37
C ASP A 249 -3.46 -19.07 -16.13
N LYS A 250 -4.64 -19.69 -16.06
CA LYS A 250 -5.66 -19.51 -14.99
C LYS A 250 -6.24 -18.10 -14.87
N VAL A 251 -5.79 -17.12 -15.66
CA VAL A 251 -6.28 -15.74 -15.70
C VAL A 251 -7.25 -15.54 -16.86
N ARG A 252 -8.31 -14.75 -16.63
CA ARG A 252 -9.28 -14.39 -17.68
C ARG A 252 -8.96 -13.03 -18.29
N TYR A 253 -9.02 -12.96 -19.62
CA TYR A 253 -8.80 -11.77 -20.41
C TYR A 253 -10.01 -11.45 -21.28
N LYS A 254 -10.17 -10.17 -21.59
CA LYS A 254 -11.14 -9.67 -22.57
C LYS A 254 -10.38 -9.26 -23.83
N VAL A 255 -10.71 -9.90 -24.94
CA VAL A 255 -10.26 -9.55 -26.28
C VAL A 255 -11.27 -8.59 -26.87
N HIS A 256 -10.82 -7.42 -27.30
CA HIS A 256 -11.67 -6.40 -27.91
C HIS A 256 -11.63 -6.52 -29.43
N GLN A 257 -12.69 -6.01 -30.08
CA GLN A 257 -12.80 -6.01 -31.55
C GLN A 257 -11.61 -5.33 -32.24
N ASN A 258 -11.03 -4.29 -31.62
CA ASN A 258 -9.82 -3.62 -32.13
C ASN A 258 -8.52 -4.38 -31.87
N LYS A 259 -8.58 -5.69 -31.58
CA LYS A 259 -7.43 -6.58 -31.31
C LYS A 259 -6.62 -6.24 -30.07
N THR A 260 -7.09 -5.33 -29.22
CA THR A 260 -6.48 -5.11 -27.90
C THR A 260 -6.96 -6.19 -26.92
N ILE A 261 -6.11 -6.55 -25.96
CA ILE A 261 -6.44 -7.51 -24.91
C ILE A 261 -6.24 -6.82 -23.56
N THR A 262 -7.23 -6.95 -22.69
CA THR A 262 -7.19 -6.36 -21.33
C THR A 262 -7.54 -7.42 -20.30
N ASN A 263 -7.08 -7.24 -19.06
CA ASN A 263 -7.51 -8.06 -17.95
C ASN A 263 -9.05 -7.99 -17.76
N LYS A 264 -9.69 -9.14 -17.51
CA LYS A 264 -11.15 -9.22 -17.32
C LYS A 264 -11.61 -8.76 -15.94
N LYS A 265 -10.83 -9.09 -14.89
CA LYS A 265 -11.05 -8.66 -13.51
C LYS A 265 -10.05 -7.57 -13.15
N PRO A 266 -10.44 -6.54 -12.39
CA PRO A 266 -9.54 -5.46 -12.02
C PRO A 266 -8.42 -5.99 -11.10
N TYR A 267 -7.17 -5.69 -11.41
CA TYR A 267 -6.05 -6.05 -10.54
C TYR A 267 -6.21 -5.43 -9.14
N ASN A 268 -5.70 -6.11 -8.12
CA ASN A 268 -5.49 -5.49 -6.81
C ASN A 268 -4.15 -4.76 -6.83
N LEU A 269 -4.17 -3.42 -6.74
CA LEU A 269 -2.95 -2.61 -6.79
C LEU A 269 -2.04 -2.82 -5.57
N ILE A 270 -2.62 -3.14 -4.40
CA ILE A 270 -1.86 -3.41 -3.17
C ILE A 270 -1.12 -4.73 -3.32
N GLU A 271 -1.81 -5.76 -3.80
CA GLU A 271 -1.23 -7.08 -4.05
C GLU A 271 -0.10 -7.05 -5.09
N LEU A 272 -0.23 -6.23 -6.15
CA LEU A 272 0.86 -6.04 -7.13
C LEU A 272 2.12 -5.40 -6.53
N MET A 273 2.01 -4.74 -5.38
CA MET A 273 3.14 -4.16 -4.63
C MET A 273 3.64 -5.10 -3.52
N ARG A 274 2.95 -6.22 -3.28
CA ARG A 274 3.31 -7.18 -2.23
C ARG A 274 4.61 -7.89 -2.60
N GLY A 275 5.59 -7.83 -1.72
CA GLY A 275 6.87 -8.51 -1.90
C GLY A 275 6.73 -10.04 -1.86
N LYS A 276 7.77 -10.71 -2.37
CA LYS A 276 7.91 -12.16 -2.32
C LYS A 276 8.67 -12.61 -1.08
N CYS A 277 8.38 -13.82 -0.64
CA CYS A 277 8.98 -14.40 0.57
C CYS A 277 10.49 -14.61 0.38
N SER A 278 11.26 -14.33 1.44
CA SER A 278 12.72 -14.52 1.44
C SER A 278 13.18 -15.98 1.30
N VAL A 279 12.28 -16.93 1.60
CA VAL A 279 12.54 -18.39 1.59
C VAL A 279 11.87 -19.10 0.42
N TYR A 280 10.64 -18.68 0.07
CA TYR A 280 9.89 -19.20 -1.07
C TYR A 280 9.61 -18.07 -2.08
N PRO A 281 10.49 -17.85 -3.09
CA PRO A 281 10.40 -16.70 -3.99
C PRO A 281 9.08 -16.61 -4.80
N ASP A 282 8.40 -17.73 -5.01
CA ASP A 282 7.12 -17.75 -5.73
C ASP A 282 5.93 -17.32 -4.84
N GLU A 283 6.09 -17.45 -3.52
CA GLU A 283 5.05 -17.16 -2.53
C GLU A 283 5.02 -15.69 -2.14
N PHE A 284 3.82 -15.15 -1.95
CA PHE A 284 3.65 -13.81 -1.41
C PHE A 284 3.91 -13.76 0.10
N ARG A 285 4.50 -12.65 0.55
CA ARG A 285 4.76 -12.37 1.98
C ARG A 285 3.49 -12.34 2.83
N ALA A 286 3.45 -12.97 3.99
CA ALA A 286 2.28 -12.98 4.89
C ALA A 286 1.89 -11.57 5.35
N PRO A 287 0.60 -11.32 5.66
CA PRO A 287 0.20 -10.10 6.36
C PRO A 287 0.97 -9.99 7.68
N GLN A 288 1.49 -8.81 7.99
CA GLN A 288 2.28 -8.62 9.21
C GLN A 288 1.44 -8.87 10.48
N LYS A 289 0.14 -8.59 10.41
CA LYS A 289 -0.83 -8.72 11.51
C LYS A 289 -1.55 -10.07 11.55
N ALA A 290 -1.14 -11.03 10.72
CA ALA A 290 -1.65 -12.39 10.80
C ALA A 290 -1.24 -13.04 12.14
N PHE A 291 -2.12 -13.86 12.73
CA PHE A 291 -1.85 -14.53 14.00
C PHE A 291 -0.53 -15.31 13.94
N SER A 292 -0.36 -16.11 12.90
CA SER A 292 0.82 -16.97 12.75
C SER A 292 2.10 -16.18 12.49
N ALA A 293 2.02 -15.01 11.85
CA ALA A 293 3.15 -14.10 11.67
C ALA A 293 3.55 -13.44 12.99
N THR A 294 2.57 -13.03 13.81
CA THR A 294 2.83 -12.51 15.15
C THR A 294 3.37 -13.61 16.07
N LEU A 295 2.85 -14.84 15.96
CA LEU A 295 3.38 -16.02 16.66
C LEU A 295 4.82 -16.33 16.27
N HIS A 296 5.17 -16.19 14.99
CA HIS A 296 6.55 -16.35 14.53
C HIS A 296 7.51 -15.37 15.21
N ASN A 297 7.09 -14.12 15.37
CA ASN A 297 7.88 -13.11 16.07
C ASN A 297 8.01 -13.42 17.56
N LEU A 298 6.92 -13.87 18.21
CA LEU A 298 6.96 -14.32 19.59
C LEU A 298 7.89 -15.51 19.77
N LEU A 299 7.81 -16.53 18.93
CA LEU A 299 8.68 -17.71 19.01
C LEU A 299 10.16 -17.33 18.84
N ASN A 300 10.47 -16.36 17.99
CA ASN A 300 11.83 -15.83 17.88
C ASN A 300 12.26 -15.17 19.18
N ASP A 301 11.39 -14.36 19.79
CA ASP A 301 11.69 -13.76 21.09
C ASP A 301 11.94 -14.85 22.15
N LEU A 302 11.05 -15.84 22.26
CA LEU A 302 11.15 -16.93 23.24
C LEU A 302 12.43 -17.76 23.05
N ASN A 303 12.79 -18.11 21.81
CA ASN A 303 14.00 -18.90 21.53
C ASN A 303 15.30 -18.10 21.73
N ASN A 304 15.22 -16.77 21.81
CA ASN A 304 16.35 -15.90 22.13
C ASN A 304 16.53 -15.67 23.63
N ILE A 305 15.51 -15.93 24.47
CA ILE A 305 15.63 -15.83 25.93
C ILE A 305 16.65 -16.84 26.46
N ARG A 306 17.46 -16.42 27.42
CA ARG A 306 18.37 -17.26 28.21
C ARG A 306 18.07 -17.03 29.69
N ILE A 307 17.89 -18.12 30.43
CA ILE A 307 17.62 -18.08 31.87
C ILE A 307 18.96 -18.09 32.59
N THR A 308 19.35 -16.95 33.17
CA THR A 308 20.72 -16.73 33.68
C THR A 308 21.00 -17.54 34.93
N ASN A 309 20.00 -17.72 35.79
CA ASN A 309 20.10 -18.51 37.02
C ASN A 309 20.09 -20.03 36.79
N GLU A 310 19.83 -20.49 35.55
CA GLU A 310 19.85 -21.89 35.13
C GLU A 310 20.85 -22.11 33.99
N GLU A 311 22.11 -21.70 34.19
CA GLU A 311 23.21 -21.93 33.24
C GLU A 311 22.93 -21.45 31.80
N ASN A 312 22.22 -20.33 31.64
CA ASN A 312 21.78 -19.80 30.34
C ASN A 312 20.91 -20.79 29.54
N ARG A 313 20.14 -21.63 30.22
CA ARG A 313 19.16 -22.55 29.61
C ARG A 313 18.18 -21.79 28.71
N ARG A 314 17.83 -22.41 27.59
CA ARG A 314 16.79 -21.94 26.67
C ARG A 314 15.42 -22.51 27.06
N LEU A 315 14.34 -21.81 26.69
CA LEU A 315 12.98 -22.30 26.95
C LEU A 315 12.70 -23.63 26.24
N THR A 316 12.00 -24.53 26.94
CA THR A 316 11.58 -25.84 26.43
C THR A 316 10.34 -25.73 25.55
N LYS A 317 10.02 -26.80 24.83
CA LYS A 317 8.77 -26.93 24.07
C LYS A 317 7.54 -26.69 24.94
N GLU A 318 7.48 -27.28 26.13
CA GLU A 318 6.34 -27.16 27.05
C GLU A 318 6.16 -25.72 27.55
N GLU A 319 7.25 -25.06 27.90
CA GLU A 319 7.24 -23.64 28.30
C GLU A 319 6.72 -22.75 27.16
N LYS A 320 7.17 -23.00 25.92
CA LYS A 320 6.68 -22.28 24.73
C LYS A 320 5.19 -22.53 24.50
N LEU A 321 4.73 -23.78 24.57
CA LEU A 321 3.31 -24.12 24.42
C LEU A 321 2.44 -23.45 25.49
N LYS A 322 2.94 -23.33 26.74
CA LYS A 322 2.26 -22.60 27.81
C LYS A 322 2.05 -21.12 27.45
N ALA A 323 3.08 -20.43 26.95
CA ALA A 323 2.95 -19.04 26.50
C ALA A 323 1.99 -18.90 25.31
N ILE A 324 2.06 -19.82 24.34
CA ILE A 324 1.15 -19.83 23.19
C ILE A 324 -0.30 -19.97 23.65
N ASN A 325 -0.58 -20.87 24.58
CA ASN A 325 -1.92 -21.08 25.11
C ASN A 325 -2.46 -19.83 25.79
N VAL A 326 -1.65 -19.11 26.57
CA VAL A 326 -2.05 -17.83 27.18
C VAL A 326 -2.40 -16.79 26.11
N ILE A 327 -1.63 -16.71 25.03
CA ILE A 327 -1.96 -15.81 23.93
C ILE A 327 -3.25 -16.23 23.22
N LYS A 328 -3.46 -17.53 22.98
CA LYS A 328 -4.67 -18.02 22.33
C LYS A 328 -5.94 -17.75 23.13
N THR A 329 -5.86 -17.78 24.45
CA THR A 329 -7.01 -17.56 25.33
C THR A 329 -7.21 -16.09 25.72
N GLU A 330 -6.14 -15.36 26.02
CA GLU A 330 -6.23 -13.99 26.55
C GLU A 330 -5.81 -12.90 25.55
N GLY A 331 -5.10 -13.26 24.48
CA GLY A 331 -4.53 -12.32 23.50
C GLY A 331 -3.41 -11.44 24.05
N ARG A 332 -2.95 -11.65 25.28
CA ARG A 332 -1.85 -10.90 25.93
C ARG A 332 -1.32 -11.61 27.17
N PHE A 333 -0.11 -11.23 27.58
CA PHE A 333 0.44 -11.58 28.89
C PHE A 333 0.07 -10.50 29.93
N LYS A 334 -0.45 -10.92 31.10
CA LYS A 334 -0.82 -10.04 32.22
C LYS A 334 0.21 -10.13 33.36
N PRO A 335 0.50 -9.04 34.10
CA PRO A 335 -0.14 -7.72 34.02
C PRO A 335 0.40 -6.83 32.88
N ASN A 336 1.62 -7.05 32.42
CA ASN A 336 2.30 -6.24 31.42
C ASN A 336 3.32 -7.09 30.63
N GLY A 337 2.98 -7.48 29.40
CA GLY A 337 3.90 -8.02 28.38
C GLY A 337 5.00 -8.93 28.94
N VAL A 338 6.23 -8.40 29.02
CA VAL A 338 7.43 -9.09 29.52
C VAL A 338 7.25 -9.64 30.93
N ARG A 339 6.94 -8.80 31.92
CA ARG A 339 6.73 -9.26 33.31
C ARG A 339 5.57 -10.25 33.41
N GLY A 340 4.55 -10.12 32.56
CA GLY A 340 3.49 -11.11 32.48
C GLY A 340 3.96 -12.47 31.97
N LEU A 341 4.79 -12.47 30.92
CA LEU A 341 5.42 -13.68 30.36
C LEU A 341 6.33 -14.35 31.41
N LEU A 342 7.25 -13.59 32.01
CA LEU A 342 8.23 -14.13 32.97
C LEU A 342 7.54 -14.70 34.22
N LYS A 343 6.45 -14.07 34.67
CA LYS A 343 5.61 -14.59 35.77
C LYS A 343 5.01 -15.96 35.45
N LEU A 344 4.77 -16.32 34.18
CA LEU A 344 4.28 -17.66 33.82
C LEU A 344 5.26 -18.78 34.18
N TYR A 345 6.54 -18.43 34.26
CA TYR A 345 7.64 -19.35 34.53
C TYR A 345 8.25 -19.15 35.92
N GLY A 346 7.80 -18.13 36.67
CA GLY A 346 8.35 -17.81 38.00
C GLY A 346 9.64 -16.99 37.95
N TYR A 347 9.95 -16.36 36.81
CA TYR A 347 11.14 -15.52 36.64
C TYR A 347 10.82 -14.03 36.75
N THR A 348 11.86 -13.24 37.01
CA THR A 348 11.90 -11.78 36.94
C THR A 348 12.79 -11.32 35.78
N GLU A 349 12.81 -10.01 35.51
CA GLU A 349 13.64 -9.44 34.43
C GLU A 349 15.14 -9.64 34.69
N ASP A 350 15.56 -9.75 35.96
CA ASP A 350 16.96 -9.97 36.35
C ASP A 350 17.42 -11.43 36.13
N ASP A 351 16.46 -12.37 36.03
CA ASP A 351 16.71 -13.80 35.83
C ASP A 351 16.92 -14.19 34.35
N VAL A 352 16.80 -13.23 33.43
CA VAL A 352 16.82 -13.52 31.99
C VAL A 352 17.65 -12.54 31.18
N THR A 353 18.22 -13.03 30.07
CA THR A 353 18.83 -12.20 29.02
C THR A 353 18.25 -12.56 27.65
N GLY A 354 18.58 -11.79 26.62
CA GLY A 354 18.15 -12.04 25.23
C GLY A 354 16.78 -11.47 24.86
N LEU A 355 16.14 -10.73 25.76
CA LEU A 355 14.96 -9.91 25.44
C LEU A 355 15.35 -8.75 24.52
N ARG A 356 14.44 -8.39 23.60
CA ARG A 356 14.59 -7.16 22.81
C ARG A 356 14.40 -5.94 23.71
N ILE A 357 15.00 -4.82 23.34
CA ILE A 357 14.87 -3.53 24.04
C ILE A 357 14.33 -2.44 23.10
N ASP A 358 13.56 -1.50 23.65
CA ASP A 358 13.07 -0.33 22.92
C ASP A 358 14.10 0.81 22.90
N SER A 359 13.75 1.94 22.27
CA SER A 359 14.59 3.14 22.24
C SER A 359 14.85 3.75 23.62
N ASN A 360 14.05 3.40 24.62
CA ASN A 360 14.19 3.83 26.02
C ASN A 360 14.88 2.75 26.88
N GLN A 361 15.49 1.74 26.26
CA GLN A 361 16.16 0.61 26.90
C GLN A 361 15.23 -0.26 27.77
N LYS A 362 13.92 -0.23 27.51
CA LYS A 362 12.96 -1.09 28.20
C LYS A 362 12.82 -2.43 27.49
N PRO A 363 12.82 -3.56 28.22
CA PRO A 363 12.55 -4.86 27.63
C PRO A 363 11.18 -4.91 26.95
N LEU A 364 11.12 -5.54 25.79
CA LEU A 364 9.90 -5.74 25.02
C LEU A 364 9.76 -7.17 24.51
N ILE A 365 8.52 -7.58 24.36
CA ILE A 365 8.11 -8.86 23.78
C ILE A 365 7.06 -8.59 22.69
N THR A 366 6.94 -9.50 21.73
CA THR A 366 5.89 -9.43 20.72
C THR A 366 4.49 -9.37 21.35
N GLU A 367 3.71 -8.36 20.97
CA GLU A 367 2.33 -8.15 21.42
C GLU A 367 1.30 -8.61 20.36
N PHE A 368 0.15 -9.10 20.82
CA PHE A 368 -0.92 -9.65 19.99
C PHE A 368 -2.16 -8.73 19.99
N LYS A 369 -1.95 -7.41 19.85
CA LYS A 369 -3.02 -6.39 19.92
C LYS A 369 -4.17 -6.67 18.95
N GLU A 370 -3.84 -6.91 17.68
CA GLU A 370 -4.81 -7.14 16.61
C GLU A 370 -5.50 -8.50 16.79
N TYR A 371 -4.76 -9.55 17.14
CA TYR A 371 -5.35 -10.86 17.43
C TYR A 371 -6.28 -10.82 18.65
N ARG A 372 -5.93 -10.04 19.68
CA ARG A 372 -6.79 -9.83 20.86
C ARG A 372 -8.07 -9.09 20.49
N GLU A 373 -8.02 -8.11 19.60
CA GLU A 373 -9.21 -7.45 19.07
C GLU A 373 -10.12 -8.46 18.37
N LEU A 374 -9.56 -9.35 17.55
CA LEU A 374 -10.32 -10.45 16.92
C LEU A 374 -10.92 -11.40 17.96
N LEU A 375 -10.16 -11.81 18.98
CA LEU A 375 -10.66 -12.70 20.04
C LEU A 375 -11.86 -12.09 20.78
N LEU A 376 -11.75 -10.81 21.19
CA LEU A 376 -12.84 -10.11 21.88
C LEU A 376 -14.08 -9.99 20.99
N LEU A 377 -13.87 -9.69 19.70
CA LEU A 377 -14.95 -9.59 18.75
C LEU A 377 -15.64 -10.94 18.50
N PHE A 378 -14.89 -12.02 18.33
CA PHE A 378 -15.45 -13.37 18.18
C PHE A 378 -16.19 -13.84 19.44
N SER A 379 -15.62 -13.58 20.62
CA SER A 379 -16.24 -13.87 21.91
C SER A 379 -17.58 -13.13 22.09
N LYS A 380 -17.69 -11.87 21.66
CA LYS A 380 -18.95 -11.10 21.65
C LYS A 380 -20.08 -11.82 20.88
N TYR A 381 -19.74 -12.61 19.86
CA TYR A 381 -20.69 -13.38 19.06
C TYR A 381 -20.75 -14.87 19.44
N ASN A 382 -20.14 -15.27 20.57
CA ASN A 382 -20.04 -16.67 21.01
C ASN A 382 -19.46 -17.60 19.93
N LYS A 383 -18.48 -17.12 19.16
CA LYS A 383 -17.78 -17.89 18.14
C LYS A 383 -16.34 -18.14 18.57
N GLU A 384 -15.81 -19.31 18.21
CA GLU A 384 -14.38 -19.59 18.32
C GLU A 384 -13.61 -18.96 17.16
N LEU A 385 -12.36 -18.60 17.41
CA LEU A 385 -11.44 -18.06 16.41
C LEU A 385 -10.28 -19.04 16.16
N PRO A 386 -10.39 -19.93 15.15
CA PRO A 386 -9.27 -20.78 14.75
C PRO A 386 -8.09 -19.96 14.21
N ASP A 387 -6.86 -20.41 14.48
CA ASP A 387 -5.62 -19.75 14.02
C ASP A 387 -5.63 -19.43 12.51
N LYS A 388 -6.04 -20.40 11.69
CA LYS A 388 -6.12 -20.23 10.23
C LYS A 388 -7.15 -19.19 9.82
N LEU A 389 -8.29 -19.15 10.51
CA LEU A 389 -9.33 -18.15 10.25
C LEU A 389 -8.82 -16.76 10.61
N ALA A 390 -8.10 -16.61 11.72
CA ALA A 390 -7.46 -15.34 12.09
C ALA A 390 -6.46 -14.86 11.02
N ASP A 391 -5.66 -15.77 10.47
CA ASP A 391 -4.74 -15.45 9.36
C ASP A 391 -5.49 -15.01 8.09
N GLU A 392 -6.58 -15.70 7.73
CA GLU A 392 -7.40 -15.36 6.56
C GLU A 392 -8.11 -14.00 6.71
N ILE A 393 -8.62 -13.70 7.92
CA ILE A 393 -9.18 -12.38 8.23
C ILE A 393 -8.10 -11.31 8.07
N ALA A 394 -6.92 -11.50 8.66
CA ALA A 394 -5.81 -10.54 8.53
C ALA A 394 -5.38 -10.33 7.07
N GLU A 395 -5.39 -11.39 6.25
CA GLU A 395 -5.13 -11.32 4.80
C GLU A 395 -6.14 -10.43 4.08
N ILE A 396 -7.43 -10.60 4.35
CA ILE A 396 -8.50 -9.79 3.75
C ILE A 396 -8.37 -8.33 4.18
N LEU A 397 -8.24 -8.08 5.48
CA LEU A 397 -8.16 -6.71 6.03
C LEU A 397 -6.90 -5.97 5.56
N THR A 398 -5.81 -6.69 5.30
CA THR A 398 -4.56 -6.09 4.80
C THR A 398 -4.63 -5.80 3.30
N LYS A 399 -5.12 -6.75 2.48
CA LYS A 399 -5.11 -6.63 1.00
C LYS A 399 -6.15 -5.65 0.45
N THR A 400 -7.20 -5.34 1.20
CA THR A 400 -8.22 -4.35 0.81
C THR A 400 -8.48 -3.35 1.94
N GLN A 401 -8.49 -2.08 1.56
CA GLN A 401 -8.71 -0.95 2.47
C GLN A 401 -10.10 -0.31 2.25
N VAL A 402 -10.92 -0.91 1.37
CA VAL A 402 -12.29 -0.48 1.08
C VAL A 402 -13.22 -1.39 1.87
N ILE A 403 -14.11 -0.80 2.67
CA ILE A 403 -15.00 -1.53 3.61
C ILE A 403 -15.88 -2.52 2.84
N GLU A 404 -16.57 -2.06 1.79
CA GLU A 404 -17.45 -2.92 0.98
C GLU A 404 -16.68 -4.09 0.36
N GLY A 405 -15.43 -3.85 -0.06
CA GLY A 405 -14.56 -4.89 -0.57
C GLY A 405 -14.09 -5.88 0.50
N ARG A 406 -13.99 -5.45 1.77
CA ARG A 406 -13.72 -6.36 2.90
C ARG A 406 -14.93 -7.23 3.17
N GLU A 407 -16.12 -6.65 3.23
CA GLU A 407 -17.37 -7.39 3.43
C GLU A 407 -17.55 -8.48 2.36
N GLU A 408 -17.39 -8.13 1.07
CA GLU A 408 -17.47 -9.08 -0.05
C GLU A 408 -16.51 -10.27 0.07
N ASP A 409 -15.34 -10.07 0.67
CA ASP A 409 -14.35 -11.12 0.87
C ASP A 409 -14.57 -11.89 2.17
N LEU A 410 -14.99 -11.23 3.25
CA LEU A 410 -15.26 -11.84 4.55
C LEU A 410 -16.49 -12.77 4.52
N ILE A 411 -17.52 -12.44 3.73
CA ILE A 411 -18.71 -13.31 3.53
C ILE A 411 -18.32 -14.72 3.03
N LYS A 412 -17.17 -14.87 2.37
CA LYS A 412 -16.72 -16.16 1.84
C LYS A 412 -16.15 -17.09 2.92
N ILE A 413 -15.79 -16.56 4.08
CA ILE A 413 -15.10 -17.29 5.16
C ILE A 413 -15.83 -17.21 6.50
N ILE A 414 -16.78 -16.29 6.67
CA ILE A 414 -17.53 -16.07 7.90
C ILE A 414 -19.03 -16.08 7.59
N ASP A 415 -19.78 -16.83 8.37
CA ASP A 415 -21.23 -16.91 8.29
C ASP A 415 -21.89 -16.15 9.47
N ASN A 416 -21.77 -14.82 9.48
CA ASN A 416 -22.48 -13.89 10.39
C ASN A 416 -22.35 -12.44 9.88
N GLU A 417 -23.46 -11.84 9.46
CA GLU A 417 -23.47 -10.51 8.83
C GLU A 417 -23.00 -9.38 9.76
N ASN A 418 -23.39 -9.40 11.04
CA ASN A 418 -23.01 -8.35 11.99
C ASN A 418 -21.53 -8.41 12.32
N LEU A 419 -20.98 -9.61 12.51
CA LEU A 419 -19.55 -9.83 12.71
C LEU A 419 -18.75 -9.36 11.49
N ILE A 420 -19.23 -9.62 10.28
CA ILE A 420 -18.58 -9.16 9.03
C ILE A 420 -18.52 -7.63 8.98
N LYS A 421 -19.62 -6.94 9.31
CA LYS A 421 -19.66 -5.47 9.34
C LYS A 421 -18.66 -4.91 10.36
N GLU A 422 -18.59 -5.49 11.57
CA GLU A 422 -17.64 -5.05 12.59
C GLU A 422 -16.18 -5.36 12.19
N LEU A 423 -15.91 -6.52 11.60
CA LEU A 423 -14.58 -6.88 11.07
C LEU A 423 -14.12 -5.95 9.94
N ALA A 424 -15.02 -5.62 9.01
CA ALA A 424 -14.70 -4.76 7.87
C ALA A 424 -14.26 -3.35 8.31
N LEU A 425 -14.72 -2.89 9.48
CA LEU A 425 -14.42 -1.59 10.07
C LEU A 425 -13.08 -1.55 10.84
N LEU A 426 -12.46 -2.70 11.12
CA LEU A 426 -11.21 -2.75 11.87
C LEU A 426 -10.08 -1.97 11.17
N LYS A 427 -9.28 -1.25 11.95
CA LYS A 427 -8.20 -0.40 11.47
C LYS A 427 -6.84 -1.06 11.72
N ASP A 428 -5.76 -0.44 11.23
CA ASP A 428 -4.37 -0.84 11.51
C ASP A 428 -3.90 -2.18 10.93
N TYR A 429 -4.68 -2.78 10.03
CA TYR A 429 -4.24 -3.89 9.18
C TYR A 429 -3.47 -3.38 7.97
N SER A 430 -2.14 -3.29 8.13
CA SER A 430 -1.21 -2.88 7.09
C SER A 430 0.14 -3.60 7.25
N GLY A 431 0.95 -3.57 6.19
CA GLY A 431 2.28 -4.18 6.19
C GLY A 431 2.28 -5.68 5.90
N TYR A 432 3.44 -6.17 5.47
CA TYR A 432 3.67 -7.58 5.16
C TYR A 432 4.97 -8.03 5.82
N HIS A 433 4.96 -9.26 6.34
CA HIS A 433 6.13 -9.92 6.91
C HIS A 433 7.21 -10.19 5.84
N SER A 434 8.44 -10.53 6.21
CA SER A 434 9.48 -10.96 5.24
C SER A 434 9.22 -12.37 4.66
N PHE A 435 8.47 -13.19 5.38
CA PHE A 435 8.14 -14.58 5.05
C PHE A 435 6.69 -14.74 4.60
N SER A 436 6.40 -15.74 3.77
CA SER A 436 5.04 -16.17 3.43
C SER A 436 4.42 -16.97 4.58
N LEU A 437 3.09 -17.13 4.58
CA LEU A 437 2.42 -17.99 5.57
C LEU A 437 2.93 -19.43 5.48
N LYS A 438 3.23 -19.91 4.27
CA LYS A 438 3.86 -21.23 4.04
C LYS A 438 5.21 -21.37 4.78
N ALA A 439 6.09 -20.38 4.66
CA ALA A 439 7.36 -20.36 5.40
C ALA A 439 7.14 -20.27 6.91
N ILE A 440 6.24 -19.40 7.33
CA ILE A 440 5.92 -19.20 8.75
C ILE A 440 5.39 -20.49 9.38
N TYR A 441 4.49 -21.22 8.72
CA TYR A 441 3.96 -22.48 9.25
C TYR A 441 5.06 -23.53 9.41
N ALA A 442 5.95 -23.66 8.43
CA ALA A 442 7.07 -24.58 8.51
C ALA A 442 8.05 -24.19 9.64
N LEU A 443 8.45 -22.91 9.71
CA LEU A 443 9.37 -22.41 10.72
C LEU A 443 8.79 -22.48 12.13
N ASN A 444 7.53 -22.10 12.32
CA ASN A 444 6.89 -22.13 13.63
C ASN A 444 6.84 -23.55 14.21
N LYS A 445 6.62 -24.56 13.36
CA LYS A 445 6.66 -25.97 13.78
C LYS A 445 8.03 -26.33 14.37
N GLU A 446 9.10 -26.04 13.64
CA GLU A 446 10.48 -26.30 14.09
C GLU A 446 10.83 -25.46 15.33
N MET A 447 10.46 -24.17 15.36
CA MET A 447 10.74 -23.27 16.48
C MET A 447 9.99 -23.63 17.77
N ILE A 448 8.87 -24.35 17.68
CA ILE A 448 8.17 -24.90 18.84
C ILE A 448 8.88 -26.14 19.36
N GLU A 449 9.34 -27.02 18.47
CA GLU A 449 10.05 -28.25 18.85
C GLU A 449 11.44 -27.94 19.42
N GLU A 450 12.22 -27.16 18.67
CA GLU A 450 13.61 -26.84 18.94
C GLU A 450 13.76 -25.51 19.69
N SER A 451 14.80 -25.38 20.50
CA SER A 451 15.15 -24.09 21.13
C SER A 451 15.91 -23.14 20.19
N LEU A 452 15.83 -23.36 18.88
CA LEU A 452 16.54 -22.60 17.85
C LEU A 452 15.69 -21.44 17.31
N ASN A 453 16.32 -20.29 17.06
CA ASN A 453 15.65 -19.17 16.39
C ASN A 453 15.58 -19.37 14.88
N GLN A 454 14.87 -18.46 14.18
CA GLN A 454 14.65 -18.58 12.74
C GLN A 454 15.95 -18.69 11.92
N GLN A 455 17.02 -18.01 12.34
CA GLN A 455 18.25 -17.93 11.55
C GLN A 455 19.10 -19.16 11.75
N GLU A 456 19.14 -19.69 12.98
CA GLU A 456 19.73 -20.99 13.29
C GLU A 456 19.06 -22.09 12.43
N ILE A 457 17.71 -22.15 12.41
CA ILE A 457 16.96 -23.15 11.62
C ILE A 457 17.17 -22.99 10.11
N LEU A 458 17.13 -21.75 9.60
CA LEU A 458 17.33 -21.52 8.17
C LEU A 458 18.75 -21.86 7.72
N SER A 459 19.76 -21.61 8.56
CA SER A 459 21.15 -21.91 8.24
C SER A 459 21.43 -23.41 8.15
N THR A 460 20.73 -24.24 8.93
CA THR A 460 20.86 -25.70 8.88
C THR A 460 20.08 -26.31 7.73
N THR A 461 18.93 -25.73 7.38
CA THR A 461 18.00 -26.28 6.37
C THR A 461 18.34 -25.83 4.94
N MET A 462 18.83 -24.60 4.76
CA MET A 462 19.10 -24.03 3.43
C MET A 462 20.58 -24.17 3.06
N LYS A 463 20.95 -25.28 2.41
CA LYS A 463 22.25 -25.37 1.73
C LYS A 463 22.26 -24.39 0.55
N ARG A 464 23.19 -23.43 0.55
CA ARG A 464 23.43 -22.56 -0.61
C ARG A 464 23.91 -23.43 -1.77
N GLU A 465 23.11 -23.53 -2.82
CA GLU A 465 23.62 -24.03 -4.10
C GLU A 465 24.55 -22.98 -4.71
N GLU A 466 25.84 -23.29 -4.79
CA GLU A 466 26.78 -22.49 -5.57
C GLU A 466 26.55 -22.74 -7.06
N LYS A 467 25.67 -21.94 -7.67
CA LYS A 467 25.55 -21.92 -9.14
C LYS A 467 26.67 -21.07 -9.72
N GLN A 468 27.43 -21.65 -10.65
CA GLN A 468 28.44 -20.94 -11.39
C GLN A 468 27.77 -19.91 -12.32
N ILE A 469 27.99 -18.63 -12.08
CA ILE A 469 27.39 -17.54 -12.86
C ILE A 469 28.37 -17.15 -13.97
N SER A 470 27.94 -17.25 -15.24
CA SER A 470 28.76 -16.88 -16.42
C SER A 470 28.83 -15.38 -16.67
N LYS A 471 27.83 -14.61 -16.21
CA LYS A 471 27.76 -13.15 -16.33
C LYS A 471 26.97 -12.56 -15.18
N LEU A 472 27.51 -11.53 -14.53
CA LEU A 472 26.79 -10.82 -13.48
C LEU A 472 25.60 -10.07 -14.09
N ARG A 473 24.40 -10.39 -13.61
CA ARG A 473 23.17 -9.70 -13.98
C ARG A 473 22.79 -8.76 -12.85
N PHE A 474 22.47 -7.53 -13.21
CA PHE A 474 21.94 -6.57 -12.27
C PHE A 474 20.43 -6.74 -12.13
N ASP A 475 19.96 -6.99 -10.92
CA ASP A 475 18.54 -6.96 -10.61
C ASP A 475 18.13 -5.54 -10.19
N ASP A 476 17.58 -4.80 -11.16
CA ASP A 476 17.07 -3.44 -10.94
C ASP A 476 15.94 -3.36 -9.90
N THR A 477 15.28 -4.49 -9.60
CA THR A 477 14.14 -4.53 -8.68
C THR A 477 14.55 -4.41 -7.22
N LEU A 478 15.81 -4.74 -6.88
CA LEU A 478 16.32 -4.71 -5.52
C LEU A 478 16.73 -3.31 -5.04
N ILE A 479 16.92 -2.34 -5.95
CA ILE A 479 17.39 -0.99 -5.61
C ILE A 479 16.30 0.06 -5.80
N LEU A 480 15.89 0.70 -4.70
CA LEU A 480 14.84 1.73 -4.69
C LEU A 480 15.31 3.07 -5.27
N SER A 481 16.52 3.51 -4.92
CA SER A 481 17.08 4.78 -5.37
C SER A 481 17.47 4.72 -6.84
N SER A 482 16.97 5.65 -7.65
CA SER A 482 17.39 5.77 -9.05
C SER A 482 18.87 6.11 -9.20
N VAL A 483 19.46 6.80 -8.22
CA VAL A 483 20.89 7.11 -8.17
C VAL A 483 21.68 5.83 -7.92
N ALA A 484 21.38 5.12 -6.83
CA ALA A 484 22.07 3.88 -6.49
C ALA A 484 21.89 2.83 -7.60
N ARG A 485 20.70 2.74 -8.21
CA ARG A 485 20.42 1.80 -9.31
C ARG A 485 21.31 2.07 -10.51
N ARG A 486 21.51 3.34 -10.88
CA ARG A 486 22.40 3.70 -11.98
C ARG A 486 23.85 3.38 -11.64
N ALA A 487 24.31 3.74 -10.45
CA ALA A 487 25.67 3.46 -9.98
C ALA A 487 25.99 1.96 -9.99
N HIS A 488 25.13 1.12 -9.41
CA HIS A 488 25.32 -0.32 -9.38
C HIS A 488 25.26 -0.94 -10.78
N ARG A 489 24.38 -0.44 -11.65
CA ARG A 489 24.31 -0.90 -13.05
C ARG A 489 25.60 -0.60 -13.80
N GLU A 490 26.16 0.60 -13.65
CA GLU A 490 27.45 0.95 -14.26
C GLU A 490 28.60 0.14 -13.64
N ALA A 491 28.61 -0.07 -12.32
CA ALA A 491 29.60 -0.91 -11.66
C ALA A 491 29.58 -2.36 -12.18
N ILE A 492 28.40 -2.96 -12.34
CA ILE A 492 28.27 -4.33 -12.88
C ILE A 492 28.71 -4.41 -14.34
N LYS A 493 28.52 -3.35 -15.15
CA LYS A 493 29.07 -3.30 -16.51
C LYS A 493 30.59 -3.28 -16.49
N VAL A 494 31.19 -2.43 -15.63
CA VAL A 494 32.64 -2.36 -15.45
C VAL A 494 33.18 -3.73 -15.03
N VAL A 495 32.60 -4.35 -14.00
CA VAL A 495 33.06 -5.67 -13.53
C VAL A 495 32.94 -6.75 -14.60
N ASN A 496 31.83 -6.81 -15.34
CA ASN A 496 31.69 -7.79 -16.43
C ASN A 496 32.76 -7.59 -17.51
N GLU A 497 33.08 -6.34 -17.86
CA GLU A 497 34.11 -6.07 -18.87
C GLU A 497 35.52 -6.41 -18.35
N LEU A 498 35.82 -6.06 -17.10
CA LEU A 498 37.09 -6.43 -16.47
C LEU A 498 37.23 -7.95 -16.33
N ILE A 499 36.14 -8.68 -16.10
CA ILE A 499 36.13 -10.16 -16.12
C ILE A 499 36.39 -10.69 -17.53
N ASN A 500 35.85 -10.06 -18.58
CA ASN A 500 36.10 -10.46 -19.96
C ASN A 500 37.57 -10.27 -20.34
N GLU A 501 38.19 -9.16 -19.92
CA GLU A 501 39.56 -8.79 -20.29
C GLU A 501 40.62 -9.49 -19.43
N PHE A 502 40.44 -9.53 -18.10
CA PHE A 502 41.45 -10.04 -17.15
C PHE A 502 41.10 -11.42 -16.56
N GLY A 503 39.93 -11.97 -16.90
CA GLY A 503 39.38 -13.17 -16.27
C GLY A 503 38.81 -12.90 -14.87
N ASN A 504 38.37 -13.96 -14.16
CA ASN A 504 37.84 -13.76 -12.80
C ASN A 504 38.94 -13.32 -11.82
N PHE A 505 38.53 -12.56 -10.81
CA PHE A 505 39.40 -12.09 -9.74
C PHE A 505 39.39 -13.05 -8.55
N LYS A 506 40.50 -13.09 -7.80
CA LYS A 506 40.61 -13.84 -6.53
C LYS A 506 39.74 -13.20 -5.45
N ARG A 507 39.72 -11.87 -5.45
CA ARG A 507 38.98 -11.04 -4.50
C ARG A 507 38.50 -9.78 -5.21
N ILE A 508 37.27 -9.38 -4.89
CA ILE A 508 36.72 -8.09 -5.29
C ILE A 508 36.44 -7.32 -4.00
N VAL A 509 37.02 -6.13 -3.86
CA VAL A 509 36.81 -5.22 -2.74
C VAL A 509 35.98 -4.06 -3.25
N ILE A 510 34.87 -3.77 -2.57
CA ILE A 510 33.90 -2.77 -3.00
C ILE A 510 33.73 -1.75 -1.89
N GLU A 511 34.04 -0.49 -2.21
CA GLU A 511 33.62 0.67 -1.44
C GLU A 511 32.35 1.25 -2.06
N THR A 512 31.39 1.61 -1.21
CA THR A 512 30.14 2.24 -1.64
C THR A 512 29.89 3.46 -0.78
N THR A 513 29.41 4.54 -1.41
CA THR A 513 29.01 5.73 -0.65
C THR A 513 27.85 5.37 0.27
N ARG A 514 28.07 5.39 1.60
CA ARG A 514 26.98 5.38 2.57
C ARG A 514 26.24 6.71 2.43
N SER A 515 25.00 6.69 1.97
CA SER A 515 24.14 7.87 2.05
C SER A 515 23.98 8.23 3.53
N LYS A 516 24.58 9.34 3.96
CA LYS A 516 24.16 10.07 5.16
C LYS A 516 22.72 10.51 4.92
N ASN A 517 21.77 9.74 5.45
CA ASN A 517 20.42 10.22 5.72
C ASN A 517 20.32 10.41 7.25
N GLU A 518 21.12 11.34 7.75
CA GLU A 518 20.89 12.03 9.02
C GLU A 518 20.82 13.50 8.63
N ASP A 519 19.61 13.96 8.30
CA ASP A 519 19.16 15.35 8.37
C ASP A 519 17.64 15.32 8.54
#